data_AF-A0A3E2VFA6-F1
#
_entry.id   AF-A0A3E2VFA6-F1
#
_cell.length_a   1.000
_cell.length_b   1.000
_cell.length_c   1.000
_cell.angle_alpha   90.00
_cell.angle_beta   90.00
_cell.angle_gamma   90.00
#
_symmetry.space_group_name_H-M   'P 1'
#
loop_
_entity.id
_entity.type
_entity.pdbx_description
1 polymer ?
#
loop_
_entity_poly.entity_id
_entity_poly.type
_entity_poly.pdbx_seq_one_letter_code
_entity_poly.pdbx_strand_id
1 'polypeptide(L)'
;MKKLLSMIAVAALILTGCVKDLQVKTPEKLTVEYGDKLDNDKLYDAKESDENVKVDKVSGYDAKKVGDQTLKVTFTDGDKSTEKEIKITVKDTKKPKIVLKKDKITITAGDKLTLKDNVKSVKDPVDGSLKYSDKEIKKSGYYIDKGKLDTKKAGTYEVVVKAFDANGNTTDKTFKVTVKNKVEKKATTEQNSEAATSQNSSTGQQTQAVSPSSPAQSNQSSGSSGQSGTTSGGSSSGNSGTSTPAEQPNACVSDGNFGAIGNSGQVFYSEAAADAYANEQLNYGEGPWGKKGYDGYHAWTVYDNCGERNDVWTVDFY
;
A
#
# COMPACT_ATOMS: atom_id res chain seq x y z
N MET A 1 38.14 -91.69 2.13
CA MET A 1 39.31 -91.46 1.24
C MET A 1 38.77 -90.90 -0.07
N LYS A 2 38.95 -89.59 -0.35
CA LYS A 2 40.00 -89.00 -1.21
C LYS A 2 39.88 -89.35 -2.71
N LYS A 3 39.87 -88.29 -3.53
CA LYS A 3 40.02 -88.13 -5.01
C LYS A 3 38.72 -87.70 -5.74
N LEU A 4 38.73 -86.85 -6.77
CA LEU A 4 39.69 -85.80 -7.18
C LEU A 4 39.02 -84.93 -8.29
N LEU A 5 38.81 -83.63 -8.07
CA LEU A 5 38.48 -82.64 -9.12
C LEU A 5 39.22 -81.35 -8.71
N SER A 6 40.36 -81.02 -9.31
CA SER A 6 40.48 -80.36 -10.61
C SER A 6 39.66 -79.06 -10.67
N MET A 7 40.26 -77.98 -10.18
CA MET A 7 39.81 -76.60 -10.38
C MET A 7 40.93 -75.87 -11.12
N ILE A 8 40.66 -75.45 -12.34
CA ILE A 8 41.59 -74.67 -13.16
C ILE A 8 41.63 -73.25 -12.59
N ALA A 9 42.81 -72.81 -12.17
CA ALA A 9 43.02 -71.43 -11.76
C ALA A 9 43.03 -70.52 -13.00
N VAL A 10 41.86 -70.01 -13.37
CA VAL A 10 41.77 -68.90 -14.34
C VAL A 10 42.23 -67.63 -13.61
N ALA A 11 43.50 -67.30 -13.77
CA ALA A 11 44.05 -66.01 -13.35
C ALA A 11 43.44 -64.91 -14.22
N ALA A 12 42.30 -64.37 -13.78
CA ALA A 12 41.70 -63.19 -14.39
C ALA A 12 42.65 -62.00 -14.18
N LEU A 13 43.39 -61.64 -15.23
CA LEU A 13 44.22 -60.44 -15.25
C LEU A 13 43.30 -59.22 -15.32
N ILE A 14 42.77 -58.79 -14.18
CA ILE A 14 41.98 -57.56 -14.09
C ILE A 14 42.96 -56.40 -14.30
N LEU A 15 43.08 -55.96 -15.54
CA LEU A 15 43.72 -54.71 -15.90
C LEU A 15 42.87 -53.56 -15.32
N THR A 16 43.13 -53.20 -14.07
CA THR A 16 42.62 -51.99 -13.44
C THR A 16 43.29 -50.78 -14.10
N GLY A 17 42.88 -50.48 -15.33
CA GLY A 17 43.22 -49.22 -15.97
C GLY A 17 42.69 -48.10 -15.10
N CYS A 18 43.56 -47.19 -14.66
CA CYS A 18 43.15 -45.98 -13.96
C CYS A 18 42.32 -45.13 -14.93
N VAL A 19 40.99 -45.28 -14.86
CA VAL A 19 40.07 -44.37 -15.55
C VAL A 19 40.29 -43.00 -14.93
N LYS A 20 40.88 -42.07 -15.69
CA LYS A 20 41.09 -40.70 -15.21
C LYS A 20 39.72 -40.05 -15.02
N ASP A 21 39.43 -39.64 -13.79
CA ASP A 21 38.28 -38.83 -13.45
C ASP A 21 38.26 -37.53 -14.25
N LEU A 22 37.06 -37.00 -14.50
CA LEU A 22 36.86 -35.74 -15.21
C LEU A 22 37.38 -34.56 -14.37
N GLN A 23 38.37 -33.82 -14.89
CA GLN A 23 38.91 -32.65 -14.22
C GLN A 23 38.12 -31.40 -14.57
N VAL A 24 37.63 -30.72 -13.51
CA VAL A 24 36.88 -29.48 -13.62
C VAL A 24 37.42 -28.48 -12.61
N LYS A 25 37.83 -27.30 -13.09
CA LYS A 25 38.24 -26.16 -12.27
C LYS A 25 37.00 -25.34 -11.91
N THR A 26 36.64 -25.30 -10.64
CA THR A 26 35.55 -24.46 -10.11
C THR A 26 36.08 -23.11 -9.59
N PRO A 27 35.28 -22.03 -9.61
CA PRO A 27 35.68 -20.75 -9.03
C PRO A 27 35.78 -20.84 -7.50
N GLU A 28 36.71 -20.10 -6.91
CA GLU A 28 36.84 -20.00 -5.44
C GLU A 28 35.69 -19.20 -4.81
N LYS A 29 35.12 -18.25 -5.57
CA LYS A 29 33.99 -17.42 -5.16
C LYS A 29 33.20 -16.97 -6.38
N LEU A 30 31.90 -17.20 -6.35
CA LEU A 30 30.94 -16.65 -7.32
C LEU A 30 29.93 -15.76 -6.58
N THR A 31 29.57 -14.62 -7.15
CA THR A 31 28.49 -13.76 -6.66
C THR A 31 27.40 -13.70 -7.71
N VAL A 32 26.15 -13.88 -7.29
CA VAL A 32 24.97 -13.88 -8.16
C VAL A 32 24.00 -12.83 -7.64
N GLU A 33 23.29 -12.16 -8.54
CA GLU A 33 22.27 -11.19 -8.15
C GLU A 33 21.02 -11.90 -7.60
N TYR A 34 20.35 -11.27 -6.64
CA TYR A 34 19.02 -11.66 -6.19
C TYR A 34 18.03 -11.66 -7.36
N GLY A 35 17.22 -12.71 -7.48
CA GLY A 35 16.22 -12.87 -8.55
C GLY A 35 16.74 -13.29 -9.92
N ASP A 36 18.04 -13.18 -10.20
CA ASP A 36 18.62 -13.60 -11.48
C ASP A 36 18.60 -15.13 -11.63
N LYS A 37 18.76 -15.60 -12.88
CA LYS A 37 19.00 -17.03 -13.15
C LYS A 37 20.48 -17.33 -12.95
N LEU A 38 20.79 -18.51 -12.41
CA LEU A 38 22.17 -18.99 -12.34
C LEU A 38 22.75 -19.15 -13.75
N ASP A 39 23.92 -18.57 -13.96
CA ASP A 39 24.69 -18.71 -15.18
C ASP A 39 25.65 -19.90 -15.05
N ASN A 40 25.30 -21.00 -15.72
CA ASN A 40 26.05 -22.26 -15.64
C ASN A 40 27.50 -22.13 -16.17
N ASP A 41 27.74 -21.22 -17.12
CA ASP A 41 29.08 -21.01 -17.69
C ASP A 41 30.04 -20.31 -16.71
N LYS A 42 29.51 -19.76 -15.61
CA LYS A 42 30.30 -19.21 -14.49
C LYS A 42 30.60 -20.23 -13.38
N LEU A 43 30.13 -21.46 -13.48
CA LEU A 43 30.35 -22.50 -12.46
C LEU A 43 31.69 -23.22 -12.60
N TYR A 44 32.42 -23.01 -13.70
CA TYR A 44 33.72 -23.62 -13.96
C TYR A 44 34.55 -22.74 -14.91
N ASP A 45 35.86 -22.91 -14.90
CA ASP A 45 36.73 -22.36 -15.94
C ASP A 45 36.93 -23.42 -17.03
N ALA A 46 36.31 -23.23 -18.19
CA ALA A 46 36.41 -24.13 -19.33
C ALA A 46 37.82 -24.22 -19.95
N LYS A 47 38.75 -23.31 -19.63
CA LYS A 47 40.14 -23.35 -20.10
C LYS A 47 41.08 -24.07 -19.12
N GLU A 48 40.73 -24.12 -17.84
CA GLU A 48 41.45 -24.87 -16.80
C GLU A 48 40.79 -26.24 -16.48
N SER A 49 39.79 -26.65 -17.28
CA SER A 49 39.09 -27.95 -17.18
C SER A 49 39.40 -28.83 -18.38
N ASP A 50 39.04 -30.11 -18.32
CA ASP A 50 39.09 -31.01 -19.48
C ASP A 50 38.16 -30.52 -20.62
N GLU A 51 38.44 -30.91 -21.86
CA GLU A 51 37.65 -30.52 -23.04
C GLU A 51 36.20 -31.03 -22.97
N ASN A 52 35.26 -30.28 -23.57
CA ASN A 52 33.83 -30.59 -23.66
C ASN A 52 33.07 -30.69 -22.32
N VAL A 53 33.70 -30.35 -21.18
CA VAL A 53 33.02 -30.20 -19.89
C VAL A 53 31.82 -29.25 -20.01
N LYS A 54 30.67 -29.70 -19.52
CA LYS A 54 29.42 -28.94 -19.38
C LYS A 54 28.77 -29.22 -18.04
N VAL A 55 27.88 -28.33 -17.61
CA VAL A 55 27.02 -28.53 -16.43
C VAL A 55 25.84 -29.41 -16.83
N ASP A 56 25.70 -30.58 -16.19
CA ASP A 56 24.57 -31.50 -16.37
C ASP A 56 23.42 -31.15 -15.42
N LYS A 57 23.75 -30.95 -14.12
CA LYS A 57 22.77 -30.74 -13.06
C LYS A 57 23.29 -29.79 -12.00
N VAL A 58 22.39 -28.94 -11.50
CA VAL A 58 22.62 -28.08 -10.34
C VAL A 58 21.52 -28.34 -9.31
N SER A 59 21.88 -28.42 -8.04
CA SER A 59 20.93 -28.38 -6.93
C SER A 59 21.45 -27.53 -5.78
N GLY A 60 20.53 -27.03 -4.93
CA GLY A 60 20.84 -26.13 -3.82
C GLY A 60 20.78 -24.62 -4.13
N TYR A 61 20.51 -24.22 -5.39
CA TYR A 61 20.38 -22.81 -5.76
C TYR A 61 18.98 -22.27 -5.48
N ASP A 62 18.91 -21.13 -4.79
CA ASP A 62 17.67 -20.37 -4.58
C ASP A 62 17.88 -18.89 -4.92
N ALA A 63 17.39 -18.46 -6.09
CA ALA A 63 17.45 -17.07 -6.53
C ALA A 63 16.72 -16.09 -5.60
N LYS A 64 15.78 -16.57 -4.77
CA LYS A 64 14.97 -15.75 -3.85
C LYS A 64 15.50 -15.75 -2.42
N LYS A 65 16.75 -16.16 -2.20
CA LYS A 65 17.39 -16.18 -0.88
C LYS A 65 18.78 -15.56 -0.91
N VAL A 66 18.90 -14.32 -0.43
CA VAL A 66 20.20 -13.64 -0.23
C VAL A 66 21.08 -14.36 0.79
N GLY A 67 22.39 -14.19 0.66
CA GLY A 67 23.41 -14.80 1.52
C GLY A 67 24.21 -15.90 0.81
N ASP A 68 25.07 -16.58 1.57
CA ASP A 68 25.90 -17.67 1.04
C ASP A 68 25.08 -18.96 0.84
N GLN A 69 25.32 -19.62 -0.28
CA GLN A 69 24.70 -20.90 -0.65
C GLN A 69 25.78 -21.88 -1.14
N THR A 70 25.63 -23.16 -0.78
CA THR A 70 26.46 -24.25 -1.33
C THR A 70 25.64 -24.98 -2.38
N LEU A 71 26.11 -24.95 -3.63
CA LEU A 71 25.51 -25.67 -4.75
C LEU A 71 26.18 -27.02 -4.91
N LYS A 72 25.39 -28.05 -5.22
CA LYS A 72 25.87 -29.38 -5.63
C LYS A 72 25.72 -29.47 -7.15
N VAL A 73 26.85 -29.47 -7.85
CA VAL A 73 26.91 -29.35 -9.31
C VAL A 73 27.53 -30.60 -9.92
N THR A 74 26.80 -31.24 -10.83
CA THR A 74 27.26 -32.36 -11.64
C THR A 74 27.75 -31.83 -12.98
N PHE A 75 29.00 -32.14 -13.31
CA PHE A 75 29.64 -31.84 -14.58
C PHE A 75 29.82 -33.12 -15.39
N THR A 76 29.82 -33.02 -16.72
CA THR A 76 30.05 -34.14 -17.63
C THR A 76 30.76 -33.69 -18.91
N ASP A 77 31.54 -34.56 -19.53
CA ASP A 77 32.08 -34.40 -20.90
C ASP A 77 31.20 -35.12 -21.96
N GLY A 78 30.25 -35.95 -21.52
CA GLY A 78 29.43 -36.84 -22.35
C GLY A 78 29.63 -38.33 -22.03
N ASP A 79 30.83 -38.73 -21.63
CA ASP A 79 31.20 -40.13 -21.30
C ASP A 79 31.38 -40.35 -19.79
N LYS A 80 31.80 -39.30 -19.06
CA LYS A 80 32.10 -39.29 -17.64
C LYS A 80 31.30 -38.20 -16.94
N SER A 81 31.14 -38.34 -15.64
CA SER A 81 30.61 -37.27 -14.79
C SER A 81 31.38 -37.15 -13.48
N THR A 82 31.47 -35.92 -12.97
CA THR A 82 32.01 -35.62 -11.63
C THR A 82 31.08 -34.66 -10.90
N GLU A 83 31.09 -34.69 -9.58
CA GLU A 83 30.25 -33.83 -8.75
C GLU A 83 31.12 -32.97 -7.84
N LYS A 84 30.80 -31.67 -7.75
CA LYS A 84 31.54 -30.70 -6.94
C LYS A 84 30.60 -29.80 -6.17
N GLU A 85 31.02 -29.41 -4.98
CA GLU A 85 30.37 -28.33 -4.23
C GLU A 85 30.94 -26.97 -4.66
N ILE A 86 30.06 -26.01 -4.94
CA ILE A 86 30.43 -24.65 -5.32
C ILE A 86 29.76 -23.68 -4.35
N LYS A 87 30.58 -22.82 -3.72
CA LYS A 87 30.08 -21.79 -2.82
C LYS A 87 29.81 -20.50 -3.60
N ILE A 88 28.57 -20.03 -3.51
CA ILE A 88 28.14 -18.77 -4.10
C ILE A 88 27.65 -17.81 -3.00
N THR A 89 27.67 -16.51 -3.27
CA THR A 89 26.93 -15.52 -2.47
C THR A 89 25.84 -14.89 -3.34
N VAL A 90 24.57 -15.04 -2.97
CA VAL A 90 23.47 -14.27 -3.59
C VAL A 90 23.38 -12.91 -2.91
N LYS A 91 23.42 -11.83 -3.70
CA LYS A 91 23.33 -10.45 -3.20
C LYS A 91 22.26 -9.67 -3.93
N ASP A 92 21.49 -8.89 -3.20
CA ASP A 92 20.62 -7.89 -3.80
C ASP A 92 21.33 -6.53 -3.89
N THR A 93 21.50 -6.03 -5.11
CA THR A 93 22.02 -4.68 -5.39
C THR A 93 20.98 -3.80 -6.09
N LYS A 94 19.80 -4.35 -6.42
CA LYS A 94 18.73 -3.63 -7.08
C LYS A 94 18.00 -2.79 -6.03
N LYS A 95 17.42 -1.68 -6.50
CA LYS A 95 16.75 -0.72 -5.62
C LYS A 95 15.30 -0.55 -6.03
N PRO A 96 14.38 -0.30 -5.07
CA PRO A 96 13.03 0.12 -5.36
C PRO A 96 12.98 1.34 -6.28
N LYS A 97 12.00 1.38 -7.19
CA LYS A 97 11.75 2.48 -8.13
C LYS A 97 10.45 3.19 -7.78
N ILE A 98 10.56 4.49 -7.47
CA ILE A 98 9.41 5.37 -7.18
C ILE A 98 9.03 6.18 -8.42
N VAL A 99 7.78 6.03 -8.86
CA VAL A 99 7.17 6.85 -9.91
C VAL A 99 6.08 7.71 -9.28
N LEU A 100 6.17 9.02 -9.47
CA LEU A 100 5.17 9.99 -9.04
C LEU A 100 4.29 10.39 -10.22
N LYS A 101 3.09 10.91 -9.94
CA LYS A 101 2.20 11.50 -10.95
C LYS A 101 2.66 12.91 -11.32
N LYS A 102 3.15 13.69 -10.35
CA LYS A 102 3.69 15.06 -10.51
C LYS A 102 4.84 15.29 -9.53
N ASP A 103 5.87 16.01 -9.94
CA ASP A 103 6.94 16.46 -9.03
C ASP A 103 6.54 17.70 -8.20
N LYS A 104 5.39 18.32 -8.54
CA LYS A 104 4.80 19.44 -7.81
C LYS A 104 3.27 19.32 -7.71
N ILE A 105 2.76 19.46 -6.49
CA ILE A 105 1.34 19.67 -6.17
C ILE A 105 1.14 21.15 -5.83
N THR A 106 -0.05 21.69 -6.09
CA THR A 106 -0.44 23.03 -5.64
C THR A 106 -1.86 22.98 -5.08
N ILE A 107 -2.04 23.51 -3.87
CA ILE A 107 -3.31 23.61 -3.15
C ILE A 107 -3.51 25.03 -2.60
N THR A 108 -4.72 25.33 -2.14
CA THR A 108 -5.04 26.52 -1.34
C THR A 108 -4.90 26.20 0.15
N ALA A 109 -4.60 27.21 0.97
CA ALA A 109 -4.54 27.07 2.41
C ALA A 109 -5.89 26.57 2.98
N GLY A 110 -5.85 25.43 3.67
CA GLY A 110 -7.00 24.74 4.24
C GLY A 110 -7.58 23.60 3.39
N ASP A 111 -7.13 23.39 2.15
CA ASP A 111 -7.60 22.30 1.30
C ASP A 111 -7.19 20.92 1.87
N LYS A 112 -8.03 19.90 1.66
CA LYS A 112 -7.67 18.49 1.95
C LYS A 112 -6.59 18.03 0.96
N LEU A 113 -5.58 17.31 1.45
CA LEU A 113 -4.47 16.79 0.64
C LEU A 113 -4.09 15.36 1.05
N THR A 114 -4.33 14.40 0.15
CA THR A 114 -3.89 13.01 0.27
C THR A 114 -2.58 12.83 -0.50
N LEU A 115 -1.46 12.69 0.22
CA LEU A 115 -0.13 12.64 -0.41
C LEU A 115 0.10 11.36 -1.24
N LYS A 116 -0.50 10.24 -0.82
CA LYS A 116 -0.47 8.94 -1.51
C LYS A 116 -1.01 9.06 -2.94
N ASP A 117 -1.98 9.93 -3.18
CA ASP A 117 -2.58 10.12 -4.51
C ASP A 117 -1.60 10.66 -5.55
N ASN A 118 -0.48 11.26 -5.13
CA ASN A 118 0.58 11.68 -6.05
C ASN A 118 1.61 10.57 -6.35
N VAL A 119 1.56 9.44 -5.67
CA VAL A 119 2.37 8.26 -5.99
C VAL A 119 1.67 7.47 -7.10
N LYS A 120 2.38 7.20 -8.20
CA LYS A 120 1.87 6.40 -9.32
C LYS A 120 2.17 4.91 -9.10
N SER A 121 3.39 4.60 -8.66
CA SER A 121 3.80 3.23 -8.34
C SER A 121 5.09 3.25 -7.53
N VAL A 122 5.24 2.30 -6.60
CA VAL A 122 6.51 1.93 -6.00
C VAL A 122 6.72 0.44 -6.24
N LYS A 123 7.81 0.08 -6.94
CA LYS A 123 8.11 -1.30 -7.28
C LYS A 123 9.60 -1.60 -7.15
N ASP A 124 9.93 -2.74 -6.59
CA ASP A 124 11.24 -3.35 -6.70
C ASP A 124 11.34 -4.24 -7.97
N PRO A 125 12.51 -4.39 -8.61
CA PRO A 125 12.67 -5.27 -9.78
C PRO A 125 12.41 -6.76 -9.52
N VAL A 126 12.61 -7.25 -8.29
CA VAL A 126 12.48 -8.68 -7.93
C VAL A 126 11.31 -8.91 -6.97
N ASP A 127 11.18 -8.08 -5.92
CA ASP A 127 10.07 -8.19 -4.95
C ASP A 127 8.73 -7.69 -5.52
N GLY A 128 8.75 -6.97 -6.65
CA GLY A 128 7.55 -6.47 -7.32
C GLY A 128 6.94 -5.24 -6.62
N SER A 129 5.62 -5.20 -6.46
CA SER A 129 4.94 -4.00 -5.95
C SER A 129 5.08 -3.87 -4.43
N LEU A 130 5.66 -2.77 -3.96
CA LEU A 130 5.82 -2.50 -2.53
C LEU A 130 4.52 -1.92 -1.93
N LYS A 131 4.10 -2.43 -0.77
CA LYS A 131 2.90 -1.95 -0.05
C LYS A 131 3.16 -0.59 0.61
N TYR A 132 2.11 0.24 0.69
CA TYR A 132 2.13 1.52 1.40
C TYR A 132 1.91 1.32 2.90
N SER A 133 2.55 2.14 3.74
CA SER A 133 2.23 2.27 5.16
C SER A 133 2.05 3.73 5.57
N ASP A 134 1.10 3.99 6.46
CA ASP A 134 0.92 5.27 7.14
C ASP A 134 1.91 5.47 8.30
N LYS A 135 2.70 4.45 8.64
CA LYS A 135 3.75 4.48 9.68
C LYS A 135 5.13 4.43 9.02
N GLU A 136 6.15 4.91 9.73
CA GLU A 136 7.54 4.66 9.34
C GLU A 136 7.81 3.15 9.34
N ILE A 137 8.32 2.66 8.22
CA ILE A 137 8.77 1.28 8.02
C ILE A 137 10.15 1.28 7.38
N LYS A 138 10.91 0.20 7.57
CA LYS A 138 12.31 0.08 7.10
C LYS A 138 12.56 -1.17 6.25
N LYS A 139 11.49 -1.87 5.85
CA LYS A 139 11.55 -3.15 5.13
C LYS A 139 10.24 -3.40 4.37
N SER A 140 10.34 -3.98 3.17
CA SER A 140 9.24 -4.55 2.36
C SER A 140 8.02 -3.63 2.17
N GLY A 141 8.25 -2.36 1.87
CA GLY A 141 7.18 -1.38 1.69
C GLY A 141 7.68 0.05 1.45
N TYR A 142 6.76 1.00 1.44
CA TYR A 142 7.08 2.43 1.41
C TYR A 142 6.15 3.26 2.28
N TYR A 143 6.64 4.41 2.72
CA TYR A 143 5.84 5.43 3.42
C TYR A 143 6.13 6.83 2.87
N ILE A 144 5.37 7.82 3.32
CA ILE A 144 5.53 9.22 2.92
C ILE A 144 5.85 10.07 4.15
N ASP A 145 7.08 10.56 4.20
CA ASP A 145 7.53 11.55 5.17
C ASP A 145 7.02 12.94 4.76
N LYS A 146 6.14 13.51 5.60
CA LYS A 146 5.51 14.81 5.40
C LYS A 146 6.43 15.98 5.79
N GLY A 147 7.54 15.70 6.49
CA GLY A 147 8.46 16.71 7.00
C GLY A 147 7.75 17.83 7.76
N LYS A 148 7.91 19.07 7.27
CA LYS A 148 7.33 20.29 7.85
C LYS A 148 6.07 20.78 7.11
N LEU A 149 5.41 19.93 6.32
CA LEU A 149 4.23 20.30 5.55
C LEU A 149 3.09 20.81 6.45
N ASP A 150 2.70 22.07 6.23
CA ASP A 150 1.54 22.69 6.86
C ASP A 150 0.56 23.13 5.77
N THR A 151 -0.58 22.44 5.64
CA THR A 151 -1.59 22.76 4.61
C THR A 151 -2.41 24.02 4.93
N LYS A 152 -2.24 24.62 6.11
CA LYS A 152 -2.93 25.85 6.54
C LYS A 152 -2.08 27.11 6.34
N LYS A 153 -0.76 26.98 6.19
CA LYS A 153 0.16 28.10 5.94
C LYS A 153 0.61 28.12 4.49
N ALA A 154 0.60 29.29 3.86
CA ALA A 154 1.15 29.43 2.52
C ALA A 154 2.68 29.27 2.52
N GLY A 155 3.19 28.60 1.50
CA GLY A 155 4.60 28.21 1.42
C GLY A 155 4.85 27.17 0.35
N THR A 156 6.09 26.73 0.21
CA THR A 156 6.43 25.52 -0.54
C THR A 156 7.17 24.57 0.37
N TYR A 157 6.64 23.36 0.48
CA TYR A 157 7.10 22.30 1.36
C TYR A 157 7.63 21.14 0.52
N GLU A 158 8.59 20.41 1.07
CA GLU A 158 9.11 19.19 0.44
C GLU A 158 8.59 17.97 1.22
N VAL A 159 8.15 16.96 0.46
CA VAL A 159 7.58 15.71 0.95
C VAL A 159 8.39 14.58 0.32
N VAL A 160 8.82 13.61 1.12
CA VAL A 160 9.71 12.53 0.67
C VAL A 160 8.99 11.20 0.72
N VAL A 161 8.89 10.51 -0.41
CA VAL A 161 8.47 9.12 -0.49
C VAL A 161 9.69 8.24 -0.25
N LYS A 162 9.63 7.33 0.73
CA LYS A 162 10.76 6.49 1.16
C LYS A 162 10.38 5.02 0.96
N ALA A 163 11.13 4.28 0.17
CA ALA A 163 10.85 2.89 -0.20
C ALA A 163 11.99 1.93 0.19
N PHE A 164 11.60 0.73 0.61
CA PHE A 164 12.46 -0.31 1.19
C PHE A 164 12.06 -1.68 0.63
N ASP A 165 13.01 -2.44 0.08
CA ASP A 165 12.81 -3.82 -0.37
C ASP A 165 12.85 -4.83 0.82
N ALA A 166 12.87 -6.13 0.53
CA ALA A 166 13.06 -7.18 1.54
C ALA A 166 14.52 -7.39 2.01
N ASN A 167 15.51 -6.81 1.32
CA ASN A 167 16.93 -7.13 1.48
C ASN A 167 17.80 -5.99 2.05
N GLY A 168 17.20 -4.80 2.24
CA GLY A 168 17.82 -3.61 2.81
C GLY A 168 18.14 -2.49 1.82
N ASN A 169 17.83 -2.61 0.52
CA ASN A 169 18.02 -1.53 -0.42
C ASN A 169 16.88 -0.51 -0.32
N THR A 170 17.27 0.77 -0.46
CA THR A 170 16.37 1.90 -0.27
C THR A 170 16.47 2.92 -1.39
N THR A 171 15.32 3.56 -1.65
CA THR A 171 15.19 4.69 -2.58
C THR A 171 14.27 5.74 -1.98
N ASP A 172 14.74 6.99 -2.00
CA ASP A 172 13.96 8.16 -1.63
C ASP A 172 13.59 8.97 -2.89
N LYS A 173 12.41 9.58 -2.90
CA LYS A 173 12.01 10.52 -3.95
C LYS A 173 11.15 11.66 -3.42
N THR A 174 11.62 12.89 -3.64
CA THR A 174 10.98 14.12 -3.16
C THR A 174 10.00 14.69 -4.19
N PHE A 175 8.90 15.26 -3.72
CA PHE A 175 8.06 16.19 -4.50
C PHE A 175 7.71 17.42 -3.67
N LYS A 176 7.34 18.51 -4.37
CA LYS A 176 7.02 19.79 -3.74
C LYS A 176 5.51 19.98 -3.59
N VAL A 177 5.08 20.51 -2.46
CA VAL A 177 3.69 20.96 -2.23
C VAL A 177 3.70 22.46 -2.03
N THR A 178 3.15 23.21 -2.98
CA THR A 178 2.94 24.66 -2.83
C THR A 178 1.54 24.92 -2.28
N VAL A 179 1.47 25.54 -1.11
CA VAL A 179 0.23 26.02 -0.50
C VAL A 179 0.11 27.51 -0.83
N LYS A 180 -0.99 27.91 -1.48
CA LYS A 180 -1.30 29.31 -1.80
C LYS A 180 -2.17 29.93 -0.70
N ASN A 181 -2.02 31.23 -0.48
CA ASN A 181 -2.95 31.99 0.35
C ASN A 181 -4.38 31.82 -0.17
N LYS A 182 -5.34 31.65 0.74
CA LYS A 182 -6.76 31.80 0.42
C LYS A 182 -7.01 33.27 0.12
N VAL A 183 -7.53 33.58 -1.06
CA VAL A 183 -7.94 34.95 -1.39
C VAL A 183 -9.22 35.23 -0.61
N GLU A 184 -9.14 36.03 0.44
CA GLU A 184 -10.31 36.51 1.14
C GLU A 184 -11.11 37.43 0.20
N LYS A 185 -12.34 37.01 -0.15
CA LYS A 185 -13.34 37.97 -0.62
C LYS A 185 -13.59 38.92 0.55
N LYS A 186 -13.09 40.16 0.45
CA LYS A 186 -13.57 41.26 1.27
C LYS A 186 -15.09 41.30 1.15
N ALA A 187 -15.80 40.98 2.24
CA ALA A 187 -17.20 41.30 2.33
C ALA A 187 -17.32 42.82 2.41
N THR A 188 -17.97 43.44 1.44
CA THR A 188 -18.36 44.84 1.54
C THR A 188 -19.47 44.91 2.58
N THR A 189 -19.14 45.34 3.81
CA THR A 189 -20.14 45.64 4.83
C THR A 189 -20.84 46.94 4.47
N GLU A 190 -21.98 46.84 3.80
CA GLU A 190 -22.91 47.97 3.70
C GLU A 190 -23.54 48.18 5.08
N GLN A 191 -23.09 49.22 5.78
CA GLN A 191 -23.86 49.78 6.89
C GLN A 191 -25.01 50.59 6.31
N ASN A 192 -26.25 50.16 6.54
CA ASN A 192 -27.34 51.10 6.68
C ASN A 192 -27.95 50.94 8.09
N SER A 193 -28.05 52.05 8.80
CA SER A 193 -28.64 52.12 10.14
C SER A 193 -29.73 53.19 10.09
N GLU A 194 -30.95 52.78 9.75
CA GLU A 194 -32.10 53.67 9.80
C GLU A 194 -32.68 53.71 11.22
N ALA A 195 -32.39 54.81 11.92
CA ALA A 195 -33.19 55.26 13.05
C ALA A 195 -33.95 56.52 12.61
N ALA A 196 -35.28 56.45 12.59
CA ALA A 196 -36.12 57.57 12.19
C ALA A 196 -36.17 58.67 13.25
N THR A 197 -36.23 59.94 12.82
CA THR A 197 -37.11 60.98 13.41
C THR A 197 -37.27 62.13 12.41
N SER A 198 -38.50 62.63 12.27
CA SER A 198 -38.91 63.71 11.36
C SER A 198 -38.52 65.11 11.87
N GLN A 199 -38.31 66.08 10.98
CA GLN A 199 -39.16 67.29 10.95
C GLN A 199 -38.99 68.14 9.68
N ASN A 200 -39.94 69.06 9.51
CA ASN A 200 -40.36 69.76 8.28
C ASN A 200 -39.80 71.19 8.19
N SER A 201 -39.43 71.67 6.99
CA SER A 201 -39.80 73.02 6.48
C SER A 201 -39.47 73.22 5.00
N SER A 202 -40.24 74.08 4.35
CA SER A 202 -40.34 74.28 2.89
C SER A 202 -39.46 75.41 2.34
N THR A 203 -38.99 75.29 1.08
CA THR A 203 -39.29 76.22 -0.04
C THR A 203 -38.43 75.92 -1.30
N GLY A 204 -38.97 76.14 -2.51
CA GLY A 204 -38.17 76.34 -3.73
C GLY A 204 -38.51 75.46 -4.94
N GLN A 205 -39.07 76.10 -5.98
CA GLN A 205 -39.32 75.64 -7.36
C GLN A 205 -38.07 75.00 -8.05
N GLN A 206 -38.17 74.23 -9.16
CA GLN A 206 -39.07 74.36 -10.32
C GLN A 206 -39.13 73.06 -11.19
N THR A 207 -40.24 72.86 -11.93
CA THR A 207 -40.46 72.13 -13.22
C THR A 207 -39.29 71.29 -13.81
N GLN A 208 -39.45 70.08 -14.37
CA GLN A 208 -40.54 69.45 -15.14
C GLN A 208 -40.19 67.93 -15.37
N ALA A 209 -40.92 67.01 -16.04
CA ALA A 209 -42.18 67.00 -16.78
C ALA A 209 -42.84 65.58 -16.83
N VAL A 210 -44.12 65.54 -17.25
CA VAL A 210 -44.95 64.46 -17.87
C VAL A 210 -44.79 62.95 -17.55
N SER A 211 -45.90 62.38 -17.07
CA SER A 211 -46.33 60.97 -17.05
C SER A 211 -46.83 60.49 -18.46
N PRO A 212 -47.48 59.31 -18.72
CA PRO A 212 -48.33 58.51 -17.81
C PRO A 212 -48.40 56.95 -17.96
N SER A 213 -49.13 56.36 -16.99
CA SER A 213 -49.95 55.11 -17.03
C SER A 213 -49.27 53.73 -17.19
N SER A 214 -49.42 52.73 -16.30
CA SER A 214 -50.62 52.13 -15.62
C SER A 214 -51.41 51.11 -16.48
N PRO A 215 -52.15 50.12 -15.93
CA PRO A 215 -52.22 49.57 -14.55
C PRO A 215 -52.35 48.00 -14.51
N ALA A 216 -52.99 47.46 -13.45
CA ALA A 216 -53.69 46.16 -13.33
C ALA A 216 -52.82 44.91 -13.01
N GLN A 217 -53.20 43.97 -12.13
CA GLN A 217 -54.37 43.73 -11.23
C GLN A 217 -53.82 42.96 -9.97
N SER A 218 -54.23 43.17 -8.71
CA SER A 218 -55.50 42.79 -8.04
C SER A 218 -55.85 41.28 -8.16
N ASN A 219 -56.36 40.54 -7.17
CA ASN A 219 -56.64 40.70 -5.74
C ASN A 219 -57.29 39.37 -5.23
N GLN A 220 -57.09 38.96 -3.96
CA GLN A 220 -57.92 37.95 -3.23
C GLN A 220 -58.01 36.51 -3.83
N SER A 221 -58.50 35.45 -3.14
CA SER A 221 -58.61 35.05 -1.71
C SER A 221 -59.09 33.58 -1.64
N SER A 222 -59.06 32.96 -0.45
CA SER A 222 -59.58 31.62 -0.06
C SER A 222 -59.03 30.40 -0.84
N GLY A 223 -58.95 29.17 -0.33
CA GLY A 223 -59.17 28.48 0.95
C GLY A 223 -58.79 26.99 0.67
N SER A 224 -58.40 26.08 1.58
CA SER A 224 -58.94 25.75 2.91
C SER A 224 -58.12 24.59 3.55
N SER A 225 -58.04 24.59 4.89
CA SER A 225 -58.15 23.43 5.83
C SER A 225 -57.09 22.31 5.96
N GLY A 226 -56.81 21.96 7.24
CA GLY A 226 -56.14 20.72 7.72
C GLY A 226 -54.70 20.95 8.20
N GLN A 227 -54.36 21.33 9.45
CA GLN A 227 -54.88 21.16 10.83
C GLN A 227 -54.31 19.93 11.61
N SER A 228 -53.44 20.26 12.59
CA SER A 228 -53.11 19.58 13.87
C SER A 228 -52.55 18.14 13.88
N GLY A 229 -51.75 17.73 14.87
CA GLY A 229 -51.21 18.42 16.06
C GLY A 229 -50.01 17.64 16.64
N THR A 230 -48.97 18.28 17.18
CA THR A 230 -48.82 18.69 18.61
C THR A 230 -48.97 17.60 19.67
N THR A 231 -47.86 17.23 20.31
CA THR A 231 -47.77 17.04 21.78
C THR A 231 -46.45 17.62 22.29
N SER A 232 -46.42 18.03 23.55
CA SER A 232 -45.32 18.77 24.19
C SER A 232 -45.01 18.25 25.59
N GLY A 233 -43.83 18.60 26.12
CA GLY A 233 -43.41 18.38 27.51
C GLY A 233 -41.95 17.90 27.60
N GLY A 234 -41.14 18.33 28.57
CA GLY A 234 -41.34 19.28 29.66
C GLY A 234 -40.03 19.55 30.42
N SER A 235 -39.93 20.68 31.10
CA SER A 235 -38.66 21.25 31.63
C SER A 235 -38.09 20.56 32.87
N SER A 236 -36.78 20.73 33.13
CA SER A 236 -36.25 21.05 34.47
C SER A 236 -34.86 21.68 34.42
N SER A 237 -34.50 22.46 35.44
CA SER A 237 -33.30 23.29 35.56
C SER A 237 -32.39 22.86 36.71
N GLY A 238 -31.07 23.05 36.57
CA GLY A 238 -30.11 22.91 37.67
C GLY A 238 -28.76 23.56 37.35
N ASN A 239 -28.30 24.50 38.18
CA ASN A 239 -27.09 25.29 37.97
C ASN A 239 -26.04 25.00 39.05
N SER A 240 -24.77 24.82 38.65
CA SER A 240 -23.62 25.23 39.45
C SER A 240 -22.37 25.29 38.56
N GLY A 241 -21.58 26.36 38.67
CA GLY A 241 -20.37 26.54 37.87
C GLY A 241 -19.11 26.23 38.67
N THR A 242 -18.16 25.52 38.05
CA THR A 242 -16.75 25.47 38.46
C THR A 242 -15.87 25.50 37.21
N SER A 243 -14.73 26.21 37.28
CA SER A 243 -13.90 26.62 36.15
C SER A 243 -13.31 25.48 35.30
N THR A 244 -13.49 25.60 33.97
CA THR A 244 -13.07 24.65 32.94
C THR A 244 -11.62 24.87 32.47
N PRO A 245 -10.73 23.87 32.50
CA PRO A 245 -9.55 23.81 31.64
C PRO A 245 -9.98 23.42 30.22
N ALA A 246 -9.51 24.13 29.18
CA ALA A 246 -9.99 23.95 27.81
C ALA A 246 -9.79 22.52 27.28
N GLU A 247 -10.91 21.84 27.03
CA GLU A 247 -10.98 20.46 26.53
C GLU A 247 -10.50 20.39 25.06
N GLN A 248 -9.71 19.36 24.73
CA GLN A 248 -9.35 19.04 23.36
C GLN A 248 -10.61 18.69 22.56
N PRO A 249 -10.66 18.87 21.22
CA PRO A 249 -11.83 18.45 20.45
C PRO A 249 -12.05 16.94 20.60
N ASN A 250 -13.16 16.56 21.23
CA ASN A 250 -13.44 15.18 21.58
C ASN A 250 -13.46 14.28 20.35
N ALA A 251 -12.50 13.34 20.31
CA ALA A 251 -12.52 12.26 19.35
C ALA A 251 -13.79 11.43 19.58
N CYS A 252 -14.52 11.12 18.51
CA CYS A 252 -15.67 10.26 18.62
C CYS A 252 -15.24 8.87 19.11
N VAL A 253 -15.97 8.34 20.10
CA VAL A 253 -15.71 7.02 20.69
C VAL A 253 -16.62 6.00 20.03
N SER A 254 -16.01 4.97 19.43
CA SER A 254 -16.71 3.85 18.82
C SER A 254 -17.60 3.14 19.85
N ASP A 255 -18.84 2.85 19.48
CA ASP A 255 -19.77 2.04 20.28
C ASP A 255 -19.57 0.52 20.08
N GLY A 256 -18.68 0.13 19.15
CA GLY A 256 -18.42 -1.26 18.79
C GLY A 256 -19.49 -1.89 17.89
N ASN A 257 -20.51 -1.14 17.46
CA ASN A 257 -21.54 -1.63 16.55
C ASN A 257 -21.20 -1.25 15.11
N PHE A 258 -20.86 -2.25 14.30
CA PHE A 258 -20.51 -2.05 12.90
C PHE A 258 -21.75 -2.24 12.01
N GLY A 259 -22.13 -1.22 11.26
CA GLY A 259 -23.46 -1.16 10.64
C GLY A 259 -23.64 -2.05 9.41
N ALA A 260 -22.55 -2.32 8.67
CA ALA A 260 -22.53 -3.34 7.61
C ALA A 260 -21.30 -4.24 7.82
N ILE A 261 -21.54 -5.55 7.77
CA ILE A 261 -20.55 -6.61 7.97
C ILE A 261 -20.74 -7.59 6.80
N GLY A 262 -19.64 -8.04 6.20
CA GLY A 262 -19.65 -8.98 5.09
C GLY A 262 -20.14 -10.38 5.51
N ASN A 263 -20.35 -11.26 4.53
CA ASN A 263 -20.95 -12.58 4.74
C ASN A 263 -20.16 -13.52 5.68
N SER A 264 -18.88 -13.22 5.96
CA SER A 264 -18.11 -13.81 7.06
C SER A 264 -18.77 -13.67 8.44
N GLY A 265 -19.60 -12.63 8.63
CA GLY A 265 -20.26 -12.31 9.91
C GLY A 265 -19.28 -11.81 10.99
N GLN A 266 -18.06 -11.43 10.62
CA GLN A 266 -16.99 -11.07 11.54
C GLN A 266 -16.30 -9.76 11.16
N VAL A 267 -15.67 -9.14 12.16
CA VAL A 267 -14.85 -7.94 12.00
C VAL A 267 -13.44 -8.16 12.55
N PHE A 268 -12.46 -7.51 11.92
CA PHE A 268 -11.03 -7.69 12.15
C PHE A 268 -10.35 -6.34 12.31
N TYR A 269 -9.61 -6.12 13.40
CA TYR A 269 -8.90 -4.86 13.67
C TYR A 269 -7.60 -4.68 12.85
N SER A 270 -7.49 -5.38 11.71
CA SER A 270 -6.48 -5.15 10.67
C SER A 270 -6.83 -5.94 9.39
N GLU A 271 -6.46 -5.38 8.23
CA GLU A 271 -6.53 -6.05 6.92
C GLU A 271 -5.84 -7.43 6.95
N ALA A 272 -4.65 -7.51 7.55
CA ALA A 272 -3.87 -8.75 7.63
C ALA A 272 -4.57 -9.87 8.42
N ALA A 273 -5.40 -9.54 9.43
CA ALA A 273 -6.19 -10.52 10.16
C ALA A 273 -7.41 -10.98 9.35
N ALA A 274 -8.05 -10.08 8.60
CA ALA A 274 -9.11 -10.42 7.66
C ALA A 274 -8.59 -11.32 6.53
N ASP A 275 -7.44 -10.98 5.93
CA ASP A 275 -6.74 -11.77 4.93
C ASP A 275 -6.38 -13.16 5.46
N ALA A 276 -5.74 -13.25 6.63
CA ALA A 276 -5.33 -14.54 7.20
C ALA A 276 -6.54 -15.45 7.44
N TYR A 277 -7.61 -14.91 8.03
CA TYR A 277 -8.88 -15.61 8.20
C TYR A 277 -9.47 -16.06 6.87
N ALA A 278 -9.56 -15.18 5.86
CA ALA A 278 -10.17 -15.50 4.58
C ALA A 278 -9.41 -16.61 3.83
N ASN A 279 -8.08 -16.56 3.84
CA ASN A 279 -7.24 -17.59 3.25
C ASN A 279 -7.38 -18.95 3.98
N GLU A 280 -7.57 -18.96 5.31
CA GLU A 280 -7.91 -20.18 6.07
C GLU A 280 -9.32 -20.69 5.76
N GLN A 281 -10.30 -19.80 5.59
CA GLN A 281 -11.69 -20.14 5.28
C GLN A 281 -11.86 -20.71 3.86
N LEU A 282 -11.04 -20.29 2.90
CA LEU A 282 -11.00 -20.86 1.55
C LEU A 282 -10.12 -22.11 1.49
N ASN A 283 -8.87 -22.03 1.98
CA ASN A 283 -7.86 -23.09 2.02
C ASN A 283 -7.89 -24.01 0.77
N TYR A 284 -7.68 -23.44 -0.42
CA TYR A 284 -7.69 -24.16 -1.71
C TYR A 284 -8.95 -25.02 -1.97
N GLY A 285 -10.11 -24.61 -1.43
CA GLY A 285 -11.38 -25.36 -1.53
C GLY A 285 -11.65 -26.29 -0.33
N GLU A 286 -10.67 -26.53 0.53
CA GLU A 286 -10.80 -27.39 1.71
C GLU A 286 -11.29 -26.67 2.96
N GLY A 287 -11.29 -25.33 2.98
CA GLY A 287 -11.77 -24.55 4.12
C GLY A 287 -13.31 -24.54 4.24
N PRO A 288 -13.89 -24.08 5.37
CA PRO A 288 -15.35 -24.07 5.59
C PRO A 288 -16.16 -23.26 4.57
N TRP A 289 -15.56 -22.27 3.93
CA TRP A 289 -16.16 -21.51 2.82
C TRP A 289 -15.78 -22.10 1.46
N GLY A 290 -14.54 -22.57 1.29
CA GLY A 290 -14.13 -23.33 0.09
C GLY A 290 -15.05 -24.52 -0.19
N LYS A 291 -15.40 -25.29 0.85
CA LYS A 291 -16.34 -26.43 0.78
C LYS A 291 -17.78 -26.06 0.46
N LYS A 292 -18.15 -24.78 0.53
CA LYS A 292 -19.45 -24.25 0.08
C LYS A 292 -19.42 -23.77 -1.38
N GLY A 293 -18.27 -23.87 -2.07
CA GLY A 293 -18.09 -23.49 -3.47
C GLY A 293 -17.58 -22.07 -3.71
N TYR A 294 -17.18 -21.35 -2.65
CA TYR A 294 -16.55 -20.03 -2.77
C TYR A 294 -15.06 -20.21 -3.14
N ASP A 295 -14.56 -19.41 -4.08
CA ASP A 295 -13.16 -19.49 -4.56
C ASP A 295 -12.36 -18.20 -4.33
N GLY A 296 -13.03 -17.11 -3.94
CA GLY A 296 -12.40 -15.83 -3.66
C GLY A 296 -12.99 -15.11 -2.45
N TYR A 297 -12.39 -13.95 -2.15
CA TYR A 297 -12.86 -13.06 -1.10
C TYR A 297 -12.52 -11.60 -1.40
N HIS A 298 -13.31 -10.70 -0.82
CA HIS A 298 -13.05 -9.27 -0.77
C HIS A 298 -13.05 -8.81 0.71
N ALA A 299 -11.94 -8.24 1.16
CA ALA A 299 -11.86 -7.57 2.45
C ALA A 299 -12.11 -6.05 2.27
N TRP A 300 -12.96 -5.49 3.12
CA TRP A 300 -13.34 -4.07 3.07
C TRP A 300 -13.59 -3.47 4.46
N THR A 301 -13.54 -2.15 4.56
CA THR A 301 -13.61 -1.40 5.82
C THR A 301 -15.05 -1.07 6.23
N VAL A 302 -15.38 -1.28 7.50
CA VAL A 302 -16.74 -1.07 8.03
C VAL A 302 -16.99 0.37 8.47
N TYR A 303 -18.20 0.67 8.94
CA TYR A 303 -18.55 1.93 9.59
C TYR A 303 -19.22 1.70 10.95
N ASP A 304 -19.09 2.66 11.86
CA ASP A 304 -19.74 2.68 13.18
C ASP A 304 -20.40 4.05 13.45
N ASN A 305 -20.80 4.30 14.71
CA ASN A 305 -21.34 5.58 15.16
C ASN A 305 -20.43 6.81 14.93
N CYS A 306 -19.14 6.60 14.68
CA CYS A 306 -18.15 7.63 14.38
C CYS A 306 -17.84 7.80 12.89
N GLY A 307 -18.48 6.99 12.02
CA GLY A 307 -18.30 7.00 10.57
C GLY A 307 -17.43 5.86 10.07
N GLU A 308 -16.68 6.10 9.00
CA GLU A 308 -15.88 5.08 8.30
C GLU A 308 -14.64 4.65 9.11
N ARG A 309 -14.53 3.35 9.40
CA ARG A 309 -13.49 2.73 10.22
C ARG A 309 -12.42 2.08 9.36
N ASN A 310 -11.46 2.89 8.93
CA ASN A 310 -10.30 2.45 8.13
C ASN A 310 -9.37 1.43 8.83
N ASP A 311 -9.56 1.22 10.13
CA ASP A 311 -8.84 0.27 10.98
C ASP A 311 -9.62 -1.03 11.26
N VAL A 312 -10.90 -1.11 10.89
CA VAL A 312 -11.76 -2.28 11.11
C VAL A 312 -12.28 -2.82 9.78
N TRP A 313 -12.05 -4.12 9.57
CA TRP A 313 -12.25 -4.80 8.30
C TRP A 313 -13.27 -5.92 8.45
N THR A 314 -13.98 -6.25 7.38
CA THR A 314 -14.83 -7.44 7.26
C THR A 314 -14.56 -8.14 5.94
N VAL A 315 -15.05 -9.37 5.79
CA VAL A 315 -14.81 -10.21 4.61
C VAL A 315 -16.13 -10.64 3.98
N ASP A 316 -16.22 -10.49 2.66
CA ASP A 316 -17.20 -11.16 1.81
C ASP A 316 -16.50 -12.22 0.95
N PHE A 317 -16.91 -13.47 1.08
CA PHE A 317 -16.54 -14.55 0.15
C PHE A 317 -17.43 -14.52 -1.08
N TYR A 318 -16.87 -14.83 -2.25
CA TYR A 318 -17.61 -14.96 -3.52
C TYR A 318 -17.21 -16.23 -4.31
#